data_AF-A0A939RG12-F1
#
_entry.id   AF-A0A939RG12-F1
#
_cell.length_a   1.000
_cell.length_b   1.000
_cell.length_c   1.000
_cell.angle_alpha   90.00
_cell.angle_beta   90.00
_cell.angle_gamma   90.00
#
_symmetry.space_group_name_H-M   'P 1'
#
loop_
_entity.id
_entity.type
_entity.pdbx_description
1 polymer ?
#
loop_
_entity_poly.entity_id
_entity_poly.type
_entity_poly.pdbx_seq_one_letter_code
_entity_poly.pdbx_strand_id
1 'polypeptide(L)'
;RQNQDKAGLTLALDENLQLWTAIQTLVSREDHPMNAEAKTNLIKLANFVVAKTLREGCDAADETLDTLENMNLQIAEGLLEHQAA
;
A
#
# COMPACT_ATOMS: atom_id res chain seq x y z
N ARG A 1 -5.82 -20.22 -3.90
CA ARG A 1 -5.33 -19.37 -5.02
C ARG A 1 -5.09 -20.30 -6.21
N GLN A 2 -5.98 -20.27 -7.22
CA GLN A 2 -5.87 -21.13 -8.41
C GLN A 2 -4.74 -20.61 -9.30
N ASN A 3 -3.74 -21.45 -9.56
CA ASN A 3 -2.71 -21.38 -10.62
C ASN A 3 -2.16 -19.99 -11.02
N GLN A 4 -0.91 -19.70 -10.58
CA GLN A 4 0.14 -18.89 -11.23
C GLN A 4 -0.28 -17.90 -12.34
N ASP A 5 -1.30 -17.08 -12.13
CA ASP A 5 -1.58 -15.97 -13.03
C ASP A 5 -0.58 -14.84 -12.74
N LYS A 6 0.64 -15.02 -13.22
CA LYS A 6 1.70 -14.02 -13.06
C LYS A 6 1.33 -12.70 -13.72
N ALA A 7 0.50 -12.72 -14.76
CA ALA A 7 0.04 -11.50 -15.42
C ALA A 7 -0.96 -10.75 -14.53
N GLY A 8 -1.95 -11.44 -13.99
CA GLY A 8 -2.89 -10.89 -13.01
C GLY A 8 -2.19 -10.40 -11.73
N LEU A 9 -1.22 -11.16 -11.22
CA LEU A 9 -0.44 -10.74 -10.06
C LEU A 9 0.43 -9.51 -10.35
N THR A 10 1.07 -9.46 -11.53
CA THR A 10 1.82 -8.27 -11.96
C THR A 10 0.92 -7.05 -12.00
N LEU A 11 -0.28 -7.17 -12.59
CA LEU A 11 -1.24 -6.08 -12.67
C LEU A 11 -1.67 -5.61 -11.28
N ALA A 12 -2.04 -6.53 -10.39
CA ALA A 12 -2.45 -6.19 -9.02
C ALA A 12 -1.33 -5.50 -8.21
N LEU A 13 -0.09 -5.98 -8.37
CA LEU A 13 1.07 -5.37 -7.72
C LEU A 13 1.38 -3.98 -8.30
N ASP A 14 1.22 -3.78 -9.60
CA ASP A 14 1.38 -2.47 -10.24
C ASP A 14 0.30 -1.48 -9.77
N GLU A 15 -0.96 -1.90 -9.71
CA GLU A 15 -2.05 -1.08 -9.16
C GLU A 15 -1.81 -0.71 -7.69
N ASN A 16 -1.36 -1.66 -6.88
CA ASN A 16 -0.99 -1.43 -5.49
C ASN A 16 0.18 -0.44 -5.38
N LEU A 17 1.19 -0.56 -6.24
CA LEU A 17 2.33 0.36 -6.31
C LEU A 17 1.89 1.78 -6.68
N GLN A 18 1.02 1.92 -7.68
CA GLN A 18 0.48 3.21 -8.12
C GLN A 18 -0.32 3.89 -7.00
N LEU A 19 -1.18 3.13 -6.31
CA LEU A 19 -1.96 3.64 -5.18
C LEU A 19 -1.06 4.22 -4.08
N TRP A 20 -0.08 3.45 -3.62
CA TRP A 20 0.82 3.89 -2.55
C TRP A 20 1.73 5.05 -2.98
N THR A 21 2.13 5.10 -4.25
CA THR A 21 2.87 6.24 -4.82
C THR A 21 2.00 7.50 -4.83
N ALA A 22 0.71 7.39 -5.18
CA ALA A 22 -0.23 8.51 -5.14
C ALA A 22 -0.46 9.01 -3.71
N ILE A 23 -0.66 8.09 -2.75
CA ILE A 23 -0.78 8.42 -1.32
C ILE A 23 0.46 9.19 -0.86
N GLN A 24 1.66 8.66 -1.12
CA GLN A 24 2.92 9.32 -0.75
C GLN A 24 3.03 10.73 -1.34
N THR A 25 2.70 10.87 -2.62
CA THR A 25 2.75 12.16 -3.33
C THR A 25 1.81 13.18 -2.70
N LEU A 26 0.59 12.77 -2.33
CA LEU A 26 -0.40 13.64 -1.70
C LEU A 26 0.02 14.07 -0.29
N VAL A 27 0.41 13.11 0.57
CA VAL A 27 0.73 13.40 1.98
C VAL A 27 2.05 14.13 2.16
N SER A 28 2.95 14.04 1.18
CA SER A 28 4.25 14.74 1.18
C SER A 28 4.13 16.23 0.87
N ARG A 29 2.96 16.72 0.45
CA ARG A 29 2.76 18.15 0.23
C ARG A 29 2.85 18.92 1.55
N GLU A 30 3.56 20.04 1.50
CA GLU A 30 3.75 20.92 2.66
C GLU A 30 2.41 21.44 3.21
N ASP A 31 1.50 21.81 2.31
CA ASP A 31 0.16 22.33 2.60
C ASP A 31 -0.88 21.26 3.01
N HIS A 32 -0.49 19.99 3.09
CA HIS A 32 -1.45 18.92 3.39
C HIS A 32 -1.94 19.02 4.85
N PRO A 33 -3.26 18.97 5.12
CA PRO A 33 -3.87 19.28 6.44
C PRO A 33 -3.63 18.23 7.54
N MET A 34 -2.91 17.16 7.22
CA MET A 34 -2.66 16.05 8.15
C MET A 34 -1.51 16.40 9.11
N ASN A 35 -1.59 15.90 10.35
CA ASN A 35 -0.52 16.12 11.32
C ASN A 35 0.80 15.42 10.89
N ALA A 36 1.93 15.95 11.38
CA ALA A 36 3.27 15.51 10.97
C ALA A 36 3.57 14.03 11.28
N GLU A 37 3.02 13.51 12.37
CA GLU A 37 3.21 12.11 12.77
C GLU A 37 2.50 11.15 11.81
N ALA A 38 1.22 11.40 11.52
CA ALA A 38 0.45 10.62 10.57
C ALA A 38 1.05 10.68 9.15
N LYS A 39 1.49 11.86 8.70
CA LYS A 39 2.25 12.00 7.43
C LYS A 39 3.48 11.10 7.43
N THR A 40 4.29 11.17 8.48
CA THR A 40 5.53 10.39 8.60
C THR A 40 5.25 8.88 8.57
N ASN A 41 4.20 8.43 9.27
CA ASN A 41 3.82 7.03 9.30
C ASN A 41 3.32 6.54 7.93
N LEU A 42 2.47 7.31 7.24
CA LEU A 42 2.02 6.97 5.88
C LEU A 42 3.16 6.94 4.86
N ILE A 43 4.12 7.86 4.94
CA ILE A 43 5.31 7.85 4.08
C ILE A 43 6.14 6.58 4.31
N LYS A 44 6.33 6.15 5.57
CA LYS A 44 7.04 4.90 5.89
C LYS A 44 6.33 3.68 5.33
N LEU A 45 5.00 3.62 5.46
CA LEU A 45 4.19 2.53 4.91
C LEU A 45 4.27 2.50 3.37
N ALA A 46 4.13 3.65 2.71
CA ALA A 46 4.27 3.75 1.26
C ALA A 46 5.65 3.26 0.79
N ASN A 47 6.72 3.72 1.44
CA ASN A 47 8.09 3.28 1.13
C ASN A 47 8.27 1.77 1.31
N PHE A 48 7.68 1.19 2.36
CA PHE A 48 7.71 -0.25 2.58
C PHE A 48 7.01 -1.02 1.45
N VAL A 49 5.79 -0.61 1.10
CA VAL A 49 5.01 -1.27 0.04
C VAL A 49 5.71 -1.16 -1.31
N VAL A 50 6.20 0.03 -1.67
CA VAL A 50 6.97 0.26 -2.90
C VAL A 50 8.20 -0.64 -2.92
N ALA A 51 9.00 -0.64 -1.85
CA ALA A 51 10.23 -1.43 -1.78
C ALA A 51 9.96 -2.94 -1.87
N LYS A 52 8.92 -3.43 -1.18
CA LYS A 52 8.52 -4.85 -1.23
C LYS A 52 8.03 -5.26 -2.62
N THR A 53 7.17 -4.43 -3.21
CA THR A 53 6.60 -4.69 -4.54
C THR A 53 7.68 -4.72 -5.62
N LEU A 54 8.60 -3.76 -5.63
CA LEU A 54 9.68 -3.71 -6.61
C LEU A 54 10.72 -4.81 -6.42
N ARG A 55 10.99 -5.21 -5.16
CA ARG A 55 11.99 -6.24 -4.85
C ARG A 55 11.53 -7.64 -5.24
N GLU A 56 10.25 -7.94 -5.04
CA GLU A 56 9.73 -9.30 -5.16
C GLU A 56 8.89 -9.50 -6.43
N GLY A 57 8.18 -8.48 -6.89
CA GLY A 57 7.38 -8.52 -8.11
C GLY A 57 6.41 -9.70 -8.16
N CYS A 58 6.17 -10.24 -9.36
CA CYS A 58 5.28 -11.39 -9.55
C CYS A 58 5.83 -12.72 -8.99
N ASP A 59 7.03 -12.71 -8.43
CA ASP A 59 7.64 -13.86 -7.75
C ASP A 59 7.57 -13.73 -6.20
N ALA A 60 6.82 -12.74 -5.70
CA ALA A 60 6.56 -12.57 -4.28
C ALA A 60 5.98 -13.85 -3.65
N ALA A 61 6.52 -14.20 -2.47
CA ALA A 61 6.00 -15.31 -1.69
C ALA A 61 4.61 -14.97 -1.14
N ASP A 62 3.80 -16.01 -0.88
CA ASP A 62 2.46 -15.85 -0.30
C ASP A 62 2.49 -14.98 0.98
N GLU A 63 3.50 -15.13 1.83
CA GLU A 63 3.65 -14.32 3.06
C GLU A 63 3.81 -12.81 2.77
N THR A 64 4.52 -12.45 1.70
CA THR A 64 4.63 -11.04 1.27
C THR A 64 3.29 -10.54 0.76
N LEU A 65 2.57 -11.34 -0.03
CA LEU A 65 1.25 -10.98 -0.53
C LEU A 65 0.26 -10.80 0.63
N ASP A 66 0.23 -11.73 1.58
CA ASP A 66 -0.57 -11.65 2.79
C ASP A 66 -0.23 -10.38 3.60
N THR A 67 1.06 -10.02 3.67
CA THR A 67 1.49 -8.78 4.34
C THR A 67 0.91 -7.54 3.64
N LEU A 68 1.02 -7.45 2.31
CA LEU A 68 0.51 -6.32 1.54
C LEU A 68 -1.02 -6.22 1.60
N GLU A 69 -1.73 -7.36 1.50
CA GLU A 69 -3.19 -7.43 1.64
C GLU A 69 -3.64 -6.93 3.01
N ASN A 70 -3.04 -7.46 4.09
CA ASN A 70 -3.41 -7.08 5.46
C ASN A 70 -3.14 -5.60 5.75
N MET A 71 -2.05 -5.04 5.22
CA MET A 71 -1.77 -3.60 5.36
C MET A 71 -2.86 -2.76 4.70
N ASN A 72 -3.28 -3.10 3.48
CA ASN A 72 -4.34 -2.39 2.79
C ASN A 72 -5.68 -2.49 3.54
N LEU A 73 -6.00 -3.68 4.08
CA LEU A 73 -7.21 -3.89 4.88
C LEU A 73 -7.22 -3.06 6.17
N GLN A 74 -6.15 -3.10 6.97
CA GLN A 74 -6.08 -2.35 8.22
C GLN A 74 -6.18 -0.83 8.01
N ILE A 75 -5.58 -0.31 6.94
CA ILE A 75 -5.69 1.11 6.59
C ILE A 75 -7.11 1.44 6.13
N ALA A 76 -7.73 0.59 5.30
CA ALA A 76 -9.11 0.79 4.88
C ALA A 76 -10.09 0.75 6.06
N GLU A 77 -9.93 -0.19 6.99
CA GLU A 77 -10.71 -0.30 8.21
C GLU A 77 -10.60 0.98 9.06
N GLY A 78 -9.37 1.43 9.37
CA GLY A 78 -9.16 2.65 10.14
C GLY A 78 -9.74 3.91 9.49
N LEU A 79 -9.74 4.00 8.15
CA LEU A 79 -10.37 5.09 7.42
C LEU A 79 -11.90 5.04 7.48
N LEU A 80 -12.48 3.85 7.35
CA LEU A 80 -13.94 3.65 7.42
C LEU A 80 -14.50 3.91 8.82
N GLU A 81 -13.78 3.47 9.86
CA GLU A 81 -14.14 3.75 11.26
C GLU A 81 -14.21 5.26 11.54
N HIS A 82 -13.26 6.03 10.99
CA HIS A 82 -13.23 7.49 11.15
C HIS A 82 -14.31 8.23 10.35
N GLN A 83 -14.86 7.61 9.30
CA GLN A 83 -15.95 8.18 8.51
C GLN A 83 -17.33 7.89 9.12
N ALA A 84 -17.45 6.82 9.90
CA ALA A 84 -18.67 6.44 10.61
C ALA A 84 -18.84 7.13 11.98
N ALA A 85 -17.78 7.76 12.50
CA ALA A 85 -17.73 8.51 13.76
C ALA A 85 -18.06 10.00 13.55
#